data_AF-C9E6U6-F1
#
_entry.id   AF-C9E6U6-F1
#
_cell.length_a   1.000
_cell.length_b   1.000
_cell.length_c   1.000
_cell.angle_alpha   90.00
_cell.angle_beta   90.00
_cell.angle_gamma   90.00
#
_symmetry.space_group_name_H-M   'P 1'
#
loop_
_entity.id
_entity.type
_entity.pdbx_description
1 polymer ?
#
loop_
_entity_poly.entity_id
_entity_poly.type
_entity_poly.pdbx_seq_one_letter_code
_entity_poly.pdbx_strand_id
1 'polypeptide(L)'
;FLIKKCGNNSGDGETIFSEKLKNANIKCKENESTNNKMKSSGKSCDLNATNYIRGCQSKTYDGKIFPGKGGEKQWICKDSIIHGDTNGACIPPRTQNLCVGNLWDKSYGGRSNIKNDTKELLKNKLKNAIHKETELLYEYHDKGTAIISKNDKKGQKGKNDPNGLPKGFCHAVQRSFIDYKNMILGTSVNTYEYIGKLQEDIKKIIEKGTPQQNGKTVGSGADKVNDWWKGIEKDMWGAVKCGIKTIKKQKKNGTFNVDECGVSPPTGNDEDQFVSWFKEWGEQFCIERLQYEKDIREACTINGKNEKKCINSKSGQGDKIQGACKRKCEKYKKYISEKKQEWDKQKTKYENKYVGKFASDLLKENYPECISANFDFIFNDNIEYKTYYPY
;
A
#
# COMPACT_ATOMS: atom_id res chain seq x y z
N PHE A 1 19.24 16.85 -14.56
CA PHE A 1 18.33 16.69 -13.41
C PHE A 1 17.66 18.02 -13.03
N LEU A 2 18.44 19.03 -12.60
CA LEU A 2 17.89 20.35 -12.21
C LEU A 2 17.09 21.03 -13.32
N ILE A 3 17.62 21.06 -14.55
CA ILE A 3 16.90 21.60 -15.72
C ILE A 3 15.55 20.91 -15.95
N LYS A 4 15.45 19.61 -15.66
CA LYS A 4 14.21 18.84 -15.84
C LYS A 4 13.18 19.09 -14.73
N LYS A 5 13.62 19.55 -13.55
CA LYS A 5 12.77 19.81 -12.37
C LYS A 5 12.43 21.28 -12.18
N CYS A 6 13.31 22.16 -12.61
CA CYS A 6 13.26 23.61 -12.39
C CYS A 6 13.20 24.38 -13.71
N GLY A 7 13.14 23.67 -14.85
CA GLY A 7 13.18 24.28 -16.16
C GLY A 7 14.55 24.82 -16.57
N ASN A 8 14.64 25.42 -17.76
CA ASN A 8 15.88 25.98 -18.26
C ASN A 8 16.22 27.33 -17.61
N ASN A 9 15.21 28.01 -17.06
CA ASN A 9 15.34 29.30 -16.39
C ASN A 9 14.34 29.42 -15.22
N SER A 10 14.41 30.53 -14.50
CA SER A 10 13.53 30.80 -13.35
C SER A 10 12.04 30.84 -13.71
N GLY A 11 11.68 31.32 -14.90
CA GLY A 11 10.29 31.41 -15.35
C GLY A 11 9.67 30.03 -15.63
N ASP A 12 10.45 29.13 -16.22
CA ASP A 12 10.04 27.73 -16.39
C ASP A 12 9.83 27.06 -15.02
N GLY A 13 10.72 27.32 -14.06
CA GLY A 13 10.63 26.80 -12.69
C GLY A 13 9.38 27.28 -11.95
N GLU A 14 9.04 28.56 -12.09
CA GLU A 14 7.84 29.16 -11.51
C GLU A 14 6.56 28.57 -12.12
N THR A 15 6.59 28.29 -13.42
CA THR A 15 5.48 27.64 -14.14
C THR A 15 5.27 26.21 -13.64
N ILE A 16 6.35 25.41 -13.54
CA ILE A 16 6.30 24.04 -13.03
C ILE A 16 5.80 24.01 -11.58
N PHE A 17 6.28 24.93 -10.74
CA PHE A 17 5.83 25.04 -9.36
C PHE A 17 4.34 25.42 -9.27
N SER A 18 3.90 26.40 -10.06
CA SER A 18 2.51 26.85 -10.11
C SER A 18 1.56 25.75 -10.58
N GLU A 19 1.99 24.94 -11.54
CA GLU A 19 1.22 23.78 -12.01
C GLU A 19 1.09 22.71 -10.93
N LYS A 20 2.18 22.40 -10.20
CA LYS A 20 2.15 21.50 -9.05
C LYS A 20 1.20 22.01 -7.95
N LEU A 21 1.25 23.31 -7.66
CA LEU A 21 0.37 23.94 -6.66
C LEU A 21 -1.11 23.88 -7.10
N LYS A 22 -1.39 24.14 -8.39
CA LYS A 22 -2.75 23.98 -8.96
C LYS A 22 -3.24 22.54 -8.83
N ASN A 23 -2.42 21.55 -9.17
CA ASN A 23 -2.77 20.14 -9.07
C ASN A 23 -3.03 19.71 -7.61
N ALA A 24 -2.26 20.22 -6.66
CA ALA A 24 -2.51 20.00 -5.22
C ALA A 24 -3.85 20.62 -4.79
N ASN A 25 -4.14 21.85 -5.22
CA ASN A 25 -5.40 22.53 -4.91
C ASN A 25 -6.62 21.83 -5.53
N ILE A 26 -6.50 21.28 -6.74
CA ILE A 26 -7.56 20.50 -7.37
C ILE A 26 -7.86 19.26 -6.53
N LYS A 27 -6.84 18.49 -6.14
CA LYS A 27 -7.00 17.32 -5.25
C LYS A 27 -7.65 17.69 -3.92
N CYS A 28 -7.26 18.81 -3.30
CA CYS A 28 -7.87 19.28 -2.06
C CYS A 28 -9.38 19.58 -2.25
N LYS A 29 -9.76 20.25 -3.34
CA LYS A 29 -11.16 20.58 -3.65
C LYS A 29 -12.00 19.34 -4.02
N GLU A 30 -11.43 18.39 -4.74
CA GLU A 30 -12.07 17.09 -5.03
C GLU A 30 -12.36 16.34 -3.72
N ASN A 31 -11.38 16.30 -2.80
CA ASN A 31 -11.58 15.73 -1.47
C ASN A 31 -12.68 16.48 -0.69
N GLU A 32 -12.67 17.81 -0.62
CA GLU A 32 -13.69 18.60 0.09
C GLU A 32 -15.12 18.42 -0.47
N SER A 33 -15.27 18.45 -1.80
CA SER A 33 -16.57 18.28 -2.45
C SER A 33 -17.14 16.87 -2.24
N THR A 34 -16.29 15.85 -2.25
CA THR A 34 -16.66 14.47 -1.93
C THR A 34 -17.07 14.35 -0.45
N ASN A 35 -16.36 15.03 0.45
CA ASN A 35 -16.66 15.05 1.88
C ASN A 35 -18.05 15.64 2.18
N ASN A 36 -18.42 16.74 1.51
CA ASN A 36 -19.70 17.42 1.74
C ASN A 36 -20.92 16.62 1.24
N LYS A 37 -20.80 15.88 0.14
CA LYS A 37 -21.89 15.00 -0.36
C LYS A 37 -22.15 13.78 0.53
N MET A 38 -21.24 13.43 1.43
CA MET A 38 -21.30 12.19 2.21
C MET A 38 -21.73 12.32 3.67
N LYS A 39 -21.87 13.55 4.21
CA LYS A 39 -22.35 13.79 5.59
C LYS A 39 -23.75 13.23 5.92
N SER A 40 -24.52 12.74 4.93
CA SER A 40 -25.93 12.33 5.09
C SER A 40 -26.22 10.84 5.33
N SER A 41 -25.23 9.95 5.51
CA SER A 41 -25.53 8.52 5.74
C SER A 41 -24.98 7.99 7.07
N GLY A 42 -25.57 8.46 8.16
CA GLY A 42 -25.46 7.79 9.46
C GLY A 42 -26.35 6.56 9.49
N LYS A 43 -25.94 5.45 8.85
CA LYS A 43 -26.54 4.14 9.18
C LYS A 43 -25.87 3.60 10.44
N SER A 44 -26.69 3.11 11.37
CA SER A 44 -26.22 2.38 12.56
C SER A 44 -25.24 1.28 12.15
N CYS A 45 -24.19 1.12 12.94
CA CYS A 45 -23.20 0.07 12.77
C CYS A 45 -23.74 -1.24 13.34
N ASP A 46 -24.76 -1.82 12.69
CA ASP A 46 -25.38 -3.09 13.10
C ASP A 46 -24.61 -4.29 12.51
N LEU A 47 -23.28 -4.19 12.44
CA LEU A 47 -22.41 -5.32 12.15
C LEU A 47 -22.11 -5.98 13.50
N ASN A 48 -22.59 -7.21 13.72
CA ASN A 48 -22.45 -7.94 14.97
C ASN A 48 -21.02 -7.81 15.54
N ALA A 49 -20.91 -7.18 16.71
CA ALA A 49 -19.68 -6.66 17.30
C ALA A 49 -18.65 -7.72 17.75
N THR A 50 -18.90 -9.00 17.47
CA THR A 50 -18.08 -10.16 17.88
C THR A 50 -17.94 -11.20 16.76
N ASN A 51 -17.82 -10.75 15.50
CA ASN A 51 -17.69 -11.69 14.39
C ASN A 51 -16.25 -12.18 14.23
N TYR A 52 -15.90 -13.27 14.92
CA TYR A 52 -14.84 -14.15 14.45
C TYR A 52 -15.15 -14.57 13.01
N ILE A 53 -14.36 -14.12 12.05
CA ILE A 53 -14.49 -14.52 10.65
C ILE A 53 -13.48 -15.64 10.40
N ARG A 54 -13.99 -16.84 10.14
CA ARG A 54 -13.16 -18.01 9.85
C ARG A 54 -12.21 -17.68 8.70
N GLY A 55 -10.92 -17.96 8.89
CA GLY A 55 -9.88 -17.74 7.88
C GLY A 55 -9.23 -16.35 7.89
N CYS A 56 -9.66 -15.42 8.74
CA CYS A 56 -9.01 -14.13 8.97
C CYS A 56 -8.38 -14.07 10.37
N GLN A 57 -7.06 -14.25 10.40
CA GLN A 57 -6.23 -14.20 11.62
C GLN A 57 -5.37 -12.93 11.65
N SER A 58 -4.70 -12.68 12.77
CA SER A 58 -3.73 -11.58 12.89
C SER A 58 -2.73 -11.58 11.74
N LYS A 59 -2.39 -10.37 11.29
CA LYS A 59 -1.51 -10.17 10.14
C LYS A 59 -0.10 -10.69 10.42
N THR A 60 0.57 -11.11 9.35
CA THR A 60 1.94 -11.63 9.41
C THR A 60 2.80 -11.16 8.24
N TYR A 61 2.32 -10.25 7.39
CA TYR A 61 2.95 -9.97 6.10
C TYR A 61 4.34 -9.33 6.22
N ASP A 62 4.61 -8.59 7.30
CA ASP A 62 5.94 -8.07 7.67
C ASP A 62 6.56 -8.84 8.85
N GLY A 63 6.09 -10.07 9.08
CA GLY A 63 6.44 -10.92 10.22
C GLY A 63 5.32 -11.03 11.26
N LYS A 64 5.36 -12.07 12.08
CA LYS A 64 4.36 -12.28 13.15
C LYS A 64 4.48 -11.22 14.25
N ILE A 65 3.35 -10.88 14.87
CA ILE A 65 3.30 -10.04 16.09
C ILE A 65 4.04 -10.77 17.22
N PHE A 66 4.87 -10.06 17.98
CA PHE A 66 5.59 -10.60 19.14
C PHE A 66 4.61 -11.24 20.14
N PRO A 67 4.90 -12.44 20.70
CA PRO A 67 6.19 -13.17 20.70
C PRO A 67 6.46 -14.03 19.45
N GLY A 68 5.57 -14.05 18.47
CA GLY A 68 5.79 -14.75 17.21
C GLY A 68 7.01 -14.22 16.45
N LYS A 69 7.68 -15.11 15.71
CA LYS A 69 8.82 -14.78 14.84
C LYS A 69 8.63 -15.38 13.45
N GLY A 70 9.23 -14.73 12.46
CA GLY A 70 9.18 -15.16 11.06
C GLY A 70 7.81 -14.99 10.41
N GLY A 71 7.63 -15.61 9.25
CA GLY A 71 6.36 -15.64 8.50
C GLY A 71 6.11 -14.40 7.63
N GLU A 72 7.11 -13.54 7.50
CA GLU A 72 7.13 -12.40 6.60
C GLU A 72 6.95 -12.85 5.14
N LYS A 73 6.20 -12.04 4.39
CA LYS A 73 5.99 -12.21 2.96
C LYS A 73 6.86 -11.19 2.22
N GLN A 74 7.26 -11.52 1.01
CA GLN A 74 8.05 -10.66 0.15
C GLN A 74 7.21 -10.10 -0.99
N TRP A 75 7.65 -9.00 -1.58
CA TRP A 75 7.06 -8.46 -2.79
C TRP A 75 7.18 -9.49 -3.92
N ILE A 76 6.11 -9.72 -4.67
CA ILE A 76 6.10 -10.68 -5.78
C ILE A 76 6.04 -9.91 -7.10
N CYS A 77 7.16 -9.85 -7.82
CA CYS A 77 7.30 -9.15 -9.10
C CYS A 77 7.51 -10.15 -10.26
N LYS A 78 6.43 -10.79 -10.73
CA LYS A 78 6.50 -11.79 -11.81
C LYS A 78 6.26 -11.16 -13.18
N ASP A 79 6.92 -11.70 -14.20
CA ASP A 79 6.75 -11.29 -15.60
C ASP A 79 5.56 -12.00 -16.26
N SER A 80 5.11 -13.13 -15.69
CA SER A 80 3.88 -13.84 -16.08
C SER A 80 2.98 -14.05 -14.86
N ILE A 81 1.71 -13.66 -14.99
CA ILE A 81 0.68 -13.79 -13.96
C ILE A 81 -0.56 -14.47 -14.56
N ILE A 82 -1.29 -15.23 -13.74
CA ILE A 82 -2.43 -16.07 -14.16
C ILE A 82 -3.65 -15.19 -14.53
N HIS A 83 -3.85 -14.05 -13.85
CA HIS A 83 -4.96 -13.13 -14.09
C HIS A 83 -4.57 -11.65 -13.93
N GLY A 84 -5.02 -10.81 -14.89
CA GLY A 84 -4.77 -9.36 -14.97
C GLY A 84 -3.58 -8.99 -15.87
N ASP A 85 -3.53 -7.73 -16.34
CA ASP A 85 -2.39 -7.21 -17.11
C ASP A 85 -1.32 -6.66 -16.17
N THR A 86 -0.21 -7.38 -16.10
CA THR A 86 0.77 -7.19 -15.04
C THR A 86 2.08 -6.65 -15.50
N ASN A 87 2.42 -6.64 -16.79
CA ASN A 87 3.77 -6.35 -17.29
C ASN A 87 4.48 -5.23 -16.49
N GLY A 88 5.25 -5.62 -15.45
CA GLY A 88 5.97 -4.72 -14.52
C GLY A 88 5.36 -4.38 -13.14
N ALA A 89 4.29 -5.01 -12.66
CA ALA A 89 3.71 -4.77 -11.32
C ALA A 89 4.24 -5.74 -10.24
N CYS A 90 4.35 -5.26 -9.00
CA CYS A 90 4.76 -6.06 -7.84
C CYS A 90 3.62 -6.17 -6.83
N ILE A 91 3.27 -7.39 -6.41
CA ILE A 91 2.19 -7.64 -5.46
C ILE A 91 2.69 -7.40 -4.02
N PRO A 92 2.06 -6.50 -3.25
CA PRO A 92 2.47 -6.23 -1.87
C PRO A 92 2.32 -7.44 -0.93
N PRO A 93 3.20 -7.58 0.07
CA PRO A 93 3.03 -8.51 1.19
C PRO A 93 1.65 -8.42 1.85
N ARG A 94 1.13 -7.19 2.03
CA ARG A 94 -0.19 -6.93 2.64
C ARG A 94 -1.33 -7.52 1.81
N THR A 95 -1.34 -7.31 0.50
CA THR A 95 -2.35 -7.88 -0.42
C THR A 95 -2.36 -9.40 -0.38
N GLN A 96 -1.20 -10.05 -0.31
CA GLN A 96 -1.10 -11.51 -0.14
C GLN A 96 -1.69 -12.03 1.19
N ASN A 97 -1.95 -11.14 2.14
CA ASN A 97 -2.50 -11.43 3.47
C ASN A 97 -3.87 -10.75 3.69
N LEU A 98 -4.57 -10.37 2.60
CA LEU A 98 -5.91 -9.77 2.66
C LEU A 98 -6.93 -10.74 3.26
N CYS A 99 -7.81 -10.25 4.13
CA CYS A 99 -8.89 -11.04 4.74
C CYS A 99 -10.00 -11.32 3.72
N VAL A 100 -9.99 -12.47 3.07
CA VAL A 100 -11.13 -12.91 2.23
C VAL A 100 -12.22 -13.64 3.02
N GLY A 101 -11.93 -14.07 4.25
CA GLY A 101 -12.91 -14.58 5.22
C GLY A 101 -13.90 -15.58 4.64
N ASN A 102 -15.20 -15.34 4.87
CA ASN A 102 -16.27 -16.21 4.41
C ASN A 102 -16.52 -16.19 2.90
N LEU A 103 -15.75 -15.42 2.11
CA LEU A 103 -15.80 -15.45 0.65
C LEU A 103 -15.11 -16.72 0.11
N TRP A 104 -14.06 -17.18 0.79
CA TRP A 104 -13.26 -18.32 0.37
C TRP A 104 -12.93 -19.23 1.55
N ASP A 105 -13.34 -20.48 1.45
CA ASP A 105 -12.99 -21.52 2.42
C ASP A 105 -11.63 -22.11 2.04
N LYS A 106 -10.65 -21.98 2.94
CA LYS A 106 -9.28 -22.51 2.73
C LYS A 106 -9.15 -24.01 3.04
N SER A 107 -10.20 -24.68 3.53
CA SER A 107 -10.16 -26.11 3.83
C SER A 107 -10.09 -26.98 2.57
N TYR A 108 -9.50 -28.18 2.70
CA TYR A 108 -9.48 -29.24 1.68
C TYR A 108 -9.13 -28.78 0.25
N GLY A 109 -8.03 -28.03 0.09
CA GLY A 109 -7.58 -27.55 -1.23
C GLY A 109 -8.21 -26.24 -1.70
N GLY A 110 -9.12 -25.66 -0.91
CA GLY A 110 -9.67 -24.34 -1.14
C GLY A 110 -10.88 -24.33 -2.07
N ARG A 111 -11.97 -23.71 -1.63
CA ARG A 111 -13.18 -23.54 -2.45
C ARG A 111 -13.87 -22.21 -2.20
N SER A 112 -14.49 -21.68 -3.25
CA SER A 112 -15.37 -20.53 -3.16
C SER A 112 -16.56 -20.86 -2.27
N ASN A 113 -16.83 -19.99 -1.30
CA ASN A 113 -17.94 -20.13 -0.37
C ASN A 113 -19.08 -19.14 -0.72
N ILE A 114 -19.09 -18.66 -1.97
CA ILE A 114 -20.10 -17.70 -2.47
C ILE A 114 -20.88 -18.20 -3.69
N LYS A 115 -20.57 -19.39 -4.22
CA LYS A 115 -21.17 -19.91 -5.48
C LYS A 115 -22.70 -19.84 -5.56
N ASN A 116 -23.37 -19.99 -4.43
CA ASN A 116 -24.83 -20.01 -4.30
C ASN A 116 -25.39 -18.79 -3.56
N ASP A 117 -24.57 -17.77 -3.30
CA ASP A 117 -24.99 -16.57 -2.58
C ASP A 117 -25.86 -15.66 -3.45
N THR A 118 -26.77 -14.93 -2.80
CA THR A 118 -27.42 -13.77 -3.41
C THR A 118 -26.49 -12.54 -3.39
N LYS A 119 -26.86 -11.48 -4.13
CA LYS A 119 -26.13 -10.20 -4.11
C LYS A 119 -26.04 -9.60 -2.70
N GLU A 120 -27.11 -9.71 -1.93
CA GLU A 120 -27.22 -9.19 -0.57
C GLU A 120 -26.32 -9.97 0.38
N LEU A 121 -26.29 -11.30 0.26
CA LEU A 121 -25.42 -12.15 1.07
C LEU A 121 -23.94 -11.91 0.75
N LEU A 122 -23.60 -11.80 -0.54
CA LEU A 122 -22.25 -11.42 -0.99
C LEU A 122 -21.85 -10.06 -0.43
N LYS A 123 -22.73 -9.05 -0.54
CA LYS A 123 -22.51 -7.71 0.01
C LYS A 123 -22.23 -7.76 1.51
N ASN A 124 -22.97 -8.57 2.28
CA ASN A 124 -22.77 -8.71 3.72
C ASN A 124 -21.45 -9.42 4.05
N LYS A 125 -21.08 -10.48 3.31
CA LYS A 125 -19.76 -11.14 3.47
C LYS A 125 -18.61 -10.18 3.19
N LEU A 126 -18.71 -9.35 2.14
CA LEU A 126 -17.73 -8.31 1.82
C LEU A 126 -17.62 -7.26 2.93
N LYS A 127 -18.74 -6.74 3.44
CA LYS A 127 -18.73 -5.80 4.58
C LYS A 127 -18.01 -6.39 5.80
N ASN A 128 -18.32 -7.64 6.14
CA ASN A 128 -17.69 -8.32 7.27
C ASN A 128 -16.17 -8.49 7.04
N ALA A 129 -15.75 -8.89 5.83
CA ALA A 129 -14.34 -9.03 5.49
C ALA A 129 -13.59 -7.69 5.61
N ILE A 130 -14.13 -6.60 5.06
CA ILE A 130 -13.54 -5.25 5.13
C ILE A 130 -13.48 -4.73 6.58
N HIS A 131 -14.55 -4.93 7.34
CA HIS A 131 -14.60 -4.56 8.76
C HIS A 131 -13.49 -5.29 9.54
N LYS A 132 -13.37 -6.61 9.35
CA LYS A 132 -12.37 -7.42 10.04
C LYS A 132 -10.95 -7.10 9.58
N GLU A 133 -10.74 -6.85 8.29
CA GLU A 133 -9.46 -6.38 7.76
C GLU A 133 -9.00 -5.12 8.49
N THR A 134 -9.91 -4.17 8.68
CA THR A 134 -9.63 -2.90 9.39
C THR A 134 -9.19 -3.16 10.84
N GLU A 135 -9.88 -4.03 11.56
CA GLU A 135 -9.49 -4.42 12.94
C GLU A 135 -8.10 -5.06 12.99
N LEU A 136 -7.83 -6.01 12.08
CA LEU A 136 -6.57 -6.76 12.05
C LEU A 136 -5.39 -5.87 11.63
N LEU A 137 -5.61 -4.95 10.68
CA LEU A 137 -4.61 -3.94 10.32
C LEU A 137 -4.34 -3.01 11.49
N TYR A 138 -5.36 -2.59 12.23
CA TYR A 138 -5.18 -1.76 13.41
C TYR A 138 -4.30 -2.44 14.45
N GLU A 139 -4.61 -3.69 14.82
CA GLU A 139 -3.79 -4.48 15.74
C GLU A 139 -2.32 -4.51 15.28
N TYR A 140 -2.11 -4.79 13.99
CA TYR A 140 -0.77 -4.98 13.43
C TYR A 140 0.09 -3.71 13.45
N HIS A 141 -0.51 -2.55 13.17
CA HIS A 141 0.16 -1.24 13.21
C HIS A 141 0.26 -0.70 14.64
N ASP A 142 -0.75 -0.94 15.48
CA ASP A 142 -0.75 -0.52 16.89
C ASP A 142 0.36 -1.20 17.69
N LYS A 143 0.68 -2.45 17.35
CA LYS A 143 1.81 -3.21 17.90
C LYS A 143 3.17 -2.83 17.28
N GLY A 144 3.20 -1.98 16.26
CA GLY A 144 4.45 -1.58 15.58
C GLY A 144 5.07 -2.71 14.74
N THR A 145 4.29 -3.71 14.33
CA THR A 145 4.81 -4.89 13.60
C THR A 145 5.00 -4.57 12.12
N ALA A 146 4.00 -3.91 11.51
CA ALA A 146 4.06 -3.47 10.12
C ALA A 146 5.28 -2.57 9.90
N ILE A 147 6.00 -2.73 8.79
CA ILE A 147 7.20 -1.93 8.49
C ILE A 147 6.85 -0.44 8.45
N ILE A 148 5.74 -0.08 7.81
CA ILE A 148 5.28 1.32 7.72
C ILE A 148 4.80 1.91 9.06
N SER A 149 4.65 1.07 10.10
CA SER A 149 4.31 1.51 11.45
C SER A 149 5.54 1.73 12.34
N LYS A 150 6.75 1.47 11.85
CA LYS A 150 8.00 1.63 12.61
C LYS A 150 8.52 3.07 12.51
N ASN A 151 9.24 3.47 13.55
CA ASN A 151 10.10 4.67 13.50
C ASN A 151 11.51 4.28 13.04
N ASP A 152 12.33 5.27 12.75
CA ASP A 152 13.76 5.09 12.46
C ASP A 152 14.52 4.44 13.64
N LYS A 153 13.96 4.43 14.86
CA LYS A 153 14.54 3.76 16.01
C LYS A 153 14.14 2.28 16.05
N LYS A 154 15.13 1.39 15.96
CA LYS A 154 14.93 -0.06 16.01
C LYS A 154 14.12 -0.49 17.24
N GLY A 155 13.06 -1.25 17.00
CA GLY A 155 12.20 -1.82 18.05
C GLY A 155 11.22 -0.83 18.69
N GLN A 156 11.11 0.40 18.18
CA GLN A 156 10.13 1.38 18.66
C GLN A 156 8.99 1.57 17.66
N LYS A 157 7.77 1.56 18.18
CA LYS A 157 6.56 1.94 17.44
C LYS A 157 6.70 3.38 16.92
N GLY A 158 6.22 3.58 15.70
CA GLY A 158 5.95 4.88 15.08
C GLY A 158 5.23 5.84 16.03
N LYS A 159 5.51 7.14 15.93
CA LYS A 159 4.59 8.12 16.55
C LYS A 159 3.22 7.96 15.88
N ASN A 160 2.16 7.96 16.68
CA ASN A 160 0.81 7.99 16.14
C ASN A 160 0.64 9.21 15.22
N ASP A 161 -0.30 9.12 14.29
CA ASP A 161 -0.71 10.25 13.48
C ASP A 161 -1.35 11.36 14.35
N PRO A 162 -1.56 12.58 13.80
CA PRO A 162 -2.15 13.69 14.56
C PRO A 162 -3.52 13.38 15.17
N ASN A 163 -4.23 12.37 14.65
CA ASN A 163 -5.53 11.97 15.14
C ASN A 163 -5.45 10.92 16.26
N GLY A 164 -4.27 10.35 16.53
CA GLY A 164 -4.06 9.33 17.56
C GLY A 164 -4.13 7.89 17.05
N LEU A 165 -4.20 7.67 15.74
CA LEU A 165 -4.13 6.34 15.12
C LEU A 165 -2.67 5.89 14.91
N PRO A 166 -2.39 4.58 14.88
CA PRO A 166 -1.03 4.08 14.65
C PRO A 166 -0.47 4.53 13.29
N LYS A 167 0.83 4.86 13.25
CA LYS A 167 1.53 5.22 12.00
C LYS A 167 1.26 4.19 10.89
N GLY A 168 0.92 4.66 9.70
CA GLY A 168 0.69 3.83 8.51
C GLY A 168 -0.65 3.07 8.47
N PHE A 169 -1.43 3.07 9.57
CA PHE A 169 -2.70 2.35 9.64
C PHE A 169 -3.68 2.78 8.55
N CYS A 170 -3.92 4.08 8.39
CA CYS A 170 -4.85 4.57 7.38
C CYS A 170 -4.40 4.25 5.95
N HIS A 171 -3.10 4.36 5.65
CA HIS A 171 -2.56 3.97 4.36
C HIS A 171 -2.83 2.48 4.08
N ALA A 172 -2.58 1.60 5.05
CA ALA A 172 -2.85 0.17 4.89
C ALA A 172 -4.33 -0.13 4.67
N VAL A 173 -5.23 0.54 5.41
CA VAL A 173 -6.69 0.39 5.26
C VAL A 173 -7.17 0.84 3.88
N GLN A 174 -6.71 2.01 3.43
CA GLN A 174 -7.02 2.55 2.10
C GLN A 174 -6.55 1.60 0.99
N ARG A 175 -5.32 1.09 1.09
CA ARG A 175 -4.76 0.11 0.14
C ARG A 175 -5.53 -1.21 0.14
N SER A 176 -5.88 -1.75 1.31
CA SER A 176 -6.73 -2.94 1.40
C SER A 176 -8.12 -2.71 0.79
N PHE A 177 -8.71 -1.52 0.96
CA PHE A 177 -9.98 -1.19 0.31
C PHE A 177 -9.88 -1.18 -1.21
N ILE A 178 -8.79 -0.62 -1.77
CA ILE A 178 -8.50 -0.65 -3.22
C ILE A 178 -8.32 -2.09 -3.71
N ASP A 179 -7.69 -2.96 -2.92
CA ASP A 179 -7.58 -4.38 -3.25
C ASP A 179 -8.93 -5.08 -3.29
N TYR A 180 -9.82 -4.82 -2.32
CA TYR A 180 -11.19 -5.34 -2.37
C TYR A 180 -11.95 -4.84 -3.60
N LYS A 181 -11.87 -3.54 -3.91
CA LYS A 181 -12.49 -2.95 -5.12
C LYS A 181 -12.04 -3.70 -6.37
N ASN A 182 -10.74 -3.83 -6.59
CA ASN A 182 -10.21 -4.48 -7.78
C ASN A 182 -10.47 -5.99 -7.79
N MET A 183 -10.52 -6.64 -6.63
CA MET A 183 -10.93 -8.04 -6.52
C MET A 183 -12.39 -8.19 -6.98
N ILE A 184 -13.30 -7.34 -6.49
CA ILE A 184 -14.72 -7.40 -6.87
C ILE A 184 -14.91 -7.11 -8.36
N LEU A 185 -14.22 -6.09 -8.90
CA LEU A 185 -14.32 -5.68 -10.29
C LEU A 185 -13.70 -6.68 -11.29
N GLY A 186 -12.98 -7.70 -10.81
CA GLY A 186 -12.28 -8.64 -11.68
C GLY A 186 -10.99 -8.07 -12.30
N THR A 187 -10.55 -6.90 -11.85
CA THR A 187 -9.35 -6.20 -12.35
C THR A 187 -8.11 -6.47 -11.50
N SER A 188 -8.26 -7.09 -10.32
CA SER A 188 -7.14 -7.36 -9.43
C SER A 188 -6.13 -8.28 -10.09
N VAL A 189 -4.90 -7.85 -10.05
CA VAL A 189 -3.72 -8.65 -10.39
C VAL A 189 -3.52 -9.71 -9.32
N ASN A 190 -3.45 -10.99 -9.68
CA ASN A 190 -3.28 -12.04 -8.67
C ASN A 190 -2.42 -13.21 -9.17
N THR A 191 -1.47 -13.62 -8.32
CA THR A 191 -0.71 -14.86 -8.52
C THR A 191 -1.42 -16.11 -8.04
N TYR A 192 -2.53 -15.94 -7.31
CA TYR A 192 -3.25 -17.05 -6.71
C TYR A 192 -4.49 -17.38 -7.51
N GLU A 193 -4.56 -18.62 -8.00
CA GLU A 193 -5.69 -19.16 -8.77
C GLU A 193 -7.03 -19.00 -8.03
N TYR A 194 -7.03 -19.10 -6.70
CA TYR A 194 -8.25 -18.97 -5.91
C TYR A 194 -8.88 -17.57 -5.99
N ILE A 195 -8.06 -16.52 -6.15
CA ILE A 195 -8.62 -15.18 -6.33
C ILE A 195 -9.29 -15.08 -7.70
N GLY A 196 -8.68 -15.61 -8.77
CA GLY A 196 -9.31 -15.64 -10.10
C GLY A 196 -10.67 -16.34 -10.08
N LYS A 197 -10.75 -17.51 -9.43
CA LYS A 197 -12.03 -18.23 -9.21
C LYS A 197 -13.04 -17.39 -8.43
N LEU A 198 -12.60 -16.67 -7.40
CA LEU A 198 -13.47 -15.80 -6.62
C LEU A 198 -14.01 -14.62 -7.45
N GLN A 199 -13.17 -14.01 -8.30
CA GLN A 199 -13.55 -12.93 -9.22
C GLN A 199 -14.62 -13.39 -10.21
N GLU A 200 -14.46 -14.60 -10.78
CA GLU A 200 -15.44 -15.20 -11.67
C GLU A 200 -16.77 -15.51 -10.97
N ASP A 201 -16.73 -16.05 -9.75
CA ASP A 201 -17.93 -16.36 -8.99
C ASP A 201 -18.69 -15.07 -8.59
N ILE A 202 -17.98 -14.01 -8.20
CA ILE A 202 -18.58 -12.68 -7.98
C ILE A 202 -19.30 -12.22 -9.24
N LYS A 203 -18.62 -12.24 -10.40
CA LYS A 203 -19.21 -11.85 -11.68
C LYS A 203 -20.51 -12.60 -11.98
N LYS A 204 -20.51 -13.93 -11.81
CA LYS A 204 -21.70 -14.78 -12.03
C LYS A 204 -22.86 -14.41 -11.11
N ILE A 205 -22.61 -14.14 -9.83
CA ILE A 205 -23.65 -13.73 -8.87
C ILE A 205 -24.26 -12.39 -9.29
N ILE A 206 -23.42 -11.43 -9.71
CA ILE A 206 -23.90 -10.11 -10.11
C ILE A 206 -24.74 -10.18 -11.38
N GLU A 207 -24.29 -10.95 -12.38
CA GLU A 207 -25.01 -11.15 -13.63
C GLU A 207 -26.39 -11.77 -13.42
N LYS A 208 -26.47 -12.85 -12.62
CA LYS A 208 -27.74 -13.55 -12.32
C LYS A 208 -28.76 -12.68 -11.60
N GLY A 209 -28.31 -11.83 -10.68
CA GLY A 209 -29.21 -10.97 -9.90
C GLY A 209 -29.57 -9.64 -10.58
N THR A 210 -29.18 -9.39 -11.85
CA THR A 210 -29.63 -8.19 -12.60
C THR A 210 -30.82 -8.53 -13.48
N PRO A 211 -31.91 -7.73 -13.49
CA PRO A 211 -33.04 -7.96 -14.39
C PRO A 211 -32.57 -7.98 -15.85
N GLN A 212 -32.97 -9.01 -16.61
CA GLN A 212 -32.80 -9.01 -18.06
C GLN A 212 -33.90 -8.14 -18.68
N GLN A 213 -33.54 -7.09 -19.39
CA GLN A 213 -34.50 -6.37 -20.24
C GLN A 213 -34.62 -7.10 -21.59
N ASN A 214 -35.84 -7.50 -21.96
CA ASN A 214 -36.21 -7.97 -23.30
C ASN A 214 -35.36 -9.09 -23.90
N GLY A 215 -34.99 -10.11 -23.12
CA GLY A 215 -34.32 -11.32 -23.62
C GLY A 215 -32.94 -11.10 -24.25
N LYS A 216 -32.40 -9.88 -24.20
CA LYS A 216 -31.04 -9.53 -24.63
C LYS A 216 -30.24 -9.04 -23.42
N THR A 217 -29.07 -9.61 -23.21
CA THR A 217 -28.07 -9.08 -22.29
C THR A 217 -27.60 -7.71 -22.79
N VAL A 218 -28.15 -6.63 -22.24
CA VAL A 218 -27.62 -5.28 -22.45
C VAL A 218 -26.47 -5.07 -21.46
N GLY A 219 -25.27 -4.79 -21.98
CA GLY A 219 -24.04 -4.58 -21.21
C GLY A 219 -23.18 -5.84 -21.00
N SER A 220 -21.86 -5.68 -21.00
CA SER A 220 -20.93 -6.76 -20.67
C SER A 220 -21.05 -7.10 -19.17
N GLY A 221 -20.65 -8.32 -18.80
CA GLY A 221 -20.60 -8.71 -17.38
C GLY A 221 -19.74 -7.78 -16.52
N ALA A 222 -18.71 -7.16 -17.10
CA ALA A 222 -17.86 -6.20 -16.40
C ALA A 222 -18.59 -4.89 -16.07
N ASP A 223 -19.42 -4.39 -17.00
CA ASP A 223 -20.18 -3.15 -16.80
C ASP A 223 -21.16 -3.30 -15.63
N LYS A 224 -21.84 -4.45 -15.54
CA LYS A 224 -22.78 -4.75 -14.45
C LYS A 224 -22.11 -4.83 -13.08
N VAL A 225 -20.92 -5.43 -13.01
CA VAL A 225 -20.14 -5.52 -11.77
C VAL A 225 -19.64 -4.14 -11.34
N ASN A 226 -19.21 -3.30 -12.30
CA ASN A 226 -18.81 -1.93 -12.04
C ASN A 226 -19.97 -1.07 -11.48
N ASP A 227 -21.15 -1.15 -12.10
CA ASP A 227 -22.33 -0.43 -11.64
C ASP A 227 -22.80 -0.91 -10.27
N TRP A 228 -22.74 -2.23 -10.04
CA TRP A 228 -23.03 -2.79 -8.72
C TRP A 228 -22.05 -2.28 -7.65
N TRP A 229 -20.74 -2.28 -7.95
CA TRP A 229 -19.72 -1.73 -7.05
C TRP A 229 -19.99 -0.27 -6.72
N LYS A 230 -20.21 0.59 -7.73
CA LYS A 230 -20.55 2.02 -7.52
C LYS A 230 -21.77 2.19 -6.61
N GLY A 231 -22.78 1.33 -6.74
CA GLY A 231 -23.97 1.34 -5.89
C GLY A 231 -23.72 0.92 -4.43
N ILE A 232 -22.65 0.17 -4.14
CA ILE A 232 -22.33 -0.32 -2.80
C ILE A 232 -21.03 0.21 -2.19
N GLU A 233 -20.21 0.95 -2.95
CA GLU A 233 -18.87 1.41 -2.54
C GLU A 233 -18.92 2.24 -1.25
N LYS A 234 -19.88 3.16 -1.15
CA LYS A 234 -20.13 3.95 0.07
C LYS A 234 -20.48 3.07 1.28
N ASP A 235 -21.28 2.05 1.03
CA ASP A 235 -21.69 1.07 2.03
C ASP A 235 -20.51 0.19 2.48
N MET A 236 -19.57 -0.11 1.58
CA MET A 236 -18.34 -0.83 1.89
C MET A 236 -17.37 0.05 2.70
N TRP A 237 -17.24 1.33 2.35
CA TRP A 237 -16.44 2.27 3.15
C TRP A 237 -17.05 2.49 4.54
N GLY A 238 -18.38 2.43 4.66
CA GLY A 238 -19.08 2.36 5.94
C GLY A 238 -18.62 1.21 6.84
N ALA A 239 -18.18 0.08 6.26
CA ALA A 239 -17.63 -1.03 7.03
C ALA A 239 -16.23 -0.73 7.59
N VAL A 240 -15.40 0.03 6.86
CA VAL A 240 -14.11 0.54 7.37
C VAL A 240 -14.34 1.46 8.57
N LYS A 241 -15.24 2.44 8.40
CA LYS A 241 -15.65 3.35 9.49
C LYS A 241 -16.19 2.60 10.70
N CYS A 242 -17.00 1.58 10.46
CA CYS A 242 -17.48 0.70 11.52
C CYS A 242 -16.33 -0.01 12.26
N GLY A 243 -15.30 -0.47 11.53
CA GLY A 243 -14.10 -1.07 12.12
C GLY A 243 -13.37 -0.10 13.05
N ILE A 244 -13.13 1.13 12.58
CA ILE A 244 -12.51 2.22 13.37
C ILE A 244 -13.35 2.52 14.62
N LYS A 245 -14.68 2.59 14.48
CA LYS A 245 -15.61 2.79 15.60
C LYS A 245 -15.54 1.66 16.63
N THR A 246 -15.43 0.40 16.20
CA THR A 246 -15.27 -0.75 17.10
C THR A 246 -13.96 -0.64 17.88
N ILE A 247 -12.85 -0.34 17.19
CA ILE A 247 -11.54 -0.14 17.81
C ILE A 247 -11.59 0.97 18.86
N LYS A 248 -12.23 2.10 18.54
CA LYS A 248 -12.42 3.23 19.47
C LYS A 248 -13.11 2.79 20.76
N LYS A 249 -14.20 2.01 20.65
CA LYS A 249 -14.93 1.46 21.81
C LYS A 249 -14.05 0.54 22.66
N GLN A 250 -13.22 -0.29 22.03
CA GLN A 250 -12.33 -1.21 22.74
C GLN A 250 -11.24 -0.50 23.54
N LYS A 251 -10.77 0.68 23.09
CA LYS A 251 -9.68 1.41 23.76
C LYS A 251 -10.07 2.27 24.97
N LYS A 252 -11.32 2.22 25.46
CA LYS A 252 -11.83 2.87 26.70
C LYS A 252 -11.37 4.33 26.95
N ASN A 253 -11.00 5.10 25.91
CA ASN A 253 -10.67 6.55 25.89
C ASN A 253 -10.10 6.97 24.51
N GLY A 254 -10.51 6.31 23.41
CA GLY A 254 -10.01 6.65 22.07
C GLY A 254 -10.38 8.09 21.70
N THR A 255 -9.39 8.95 21.51
CA THR A 255 -9.56 10.38 21.17
C THR A 255 -9.84 10.60 19.68
N PHE A 256 -9.67 9.57 18.87
CA PHE A 256 -9.82 9.60 17.42
C PHE A 256 -11.31 9.46 17.03
N ASN A 257 -11.72 10.12 15.93
CA ASN A 257 -13.08 10.07 15.37
C ASN A 257 -13.39 8.73 14.63
N VAL A 258 -14.23 8.75 13.59
CA VAL A 258 -14.53 7.58 12.73
C VAL A 258 -14.07 7.82 11.28
N ASP A 259 -13.58 9.02 10.98
CA ASP A 259 -13.35 9.56 9.64
C ASP A 259 -11.86 9.87 9.36
N GLU A 260 -10.95 9.47 10.25
CA GLU A 260 -9.53 9.85 10.25
C GLU A 260 -8.79 9.30 9.05
N CYS A 261 -9.20 8.12 8.57
CA CYS A 261 -8.68 7.55 7.33
C CYS A 261 -9.40 8.07 6.08
N GLY A 262 -10.24 9.11 6.24
CA GLY A 262 -11.04 9.73 5.19
C GLY A 262 -12.54 9.52 5.41
N VAL A 263 -13.33 10.58 5.22
CA VAL A 263 -14.79 10.43 5.20
C VAL A 263 -15.27 9.63 3.99
N SER A 264 -14.46 9.53 2.93
CA SER A 264 -14.75 8.86 1.67
C SER A 264 -13.66 7.83 1.35
N PRO A 265 -13.97 6.78 0.56
CA PRO A 265 -12.96 5.85 0.09
C PRO A 265 -11.90 6.55 -0.76
N PRO A 266 -10.71 5.94 -0.95
CA PRO A 266 -9.68 6.49 -1.84
C PRO A 266 -10.23 6.77 -3.25
N THR A 267 -9.90 7.95 -3.80
CA THR A 267 -10.33 8.41 -5.12
C THR A 267 -9.15 8.85 -5.99
N GLY A 268 -9.40 9.05 -7.29
CA GLY A 268 -8.42 9.64 -8.21
C GLY A 268 -7.27 8.69 -8.54
N ASN A 269 -6.02 9.17 -8.50
CA ASN A 269 -4.85 8.35 -8.85
C ASN A 269 -4.67 7.12 -7.94
N ASP A 270 -5.27 7.12 -6.75
CA ASP A 270 -5.24 5.99 -5.83
C ASP A 270 -6.27 4.90 -6.19
N GLU A 271 -7.12 5.12 -7.20
CA GLU A 271 -8.00 4.07 -7.73
C GLU A 271 -7.27 3.05 -8.60
N ASP A 272 -6.15 3.45 -9.21
CA ASP A 272 -5.31 2.52 -9.96
C ASP A 272 -4.55 1.61 -8.97
N GLN A 273 -4.90 0.32 -8.97
CA GLN A 273 -4.29 -0.67 -8.07
C GLN A 273 -2.77 -0.69 -8.20
N PHE A 274 -2.24 -0.60 -9.42
CA PHE A 274 -0.80 -0.62 -9.63
C PHE A 274 -0.13 0.62 -9.01
N VAL A 275 -0.72 1.81 -9.16
CA VAL A 275 -0.20 3.03 -8.54
C VAL A 275 -0.26 2.93 -7.02
N SER A 276 -1.37 2.40 -6.47
CA SER A 276 -1.54 2.16 -5.03
C SER A 276 -0.45 1.22 -4.48
N TRP A 277 -0.16 0.12 -5.17
CA TRP A 277 0.91 -0.80 -4.80
C TRP A 277 2.30 -0.19 -4.93
N PHE A 278 2.56 0.58 -6.00
CA PHE A 278 3.86 1.22 -6.15
C PHE A 278 4.09 2.30 -5.09
N LYS A 279 3.03 3.03 -4.72
CA LYS A 279 3.01 3.93 -3.58
C LYS A 279 3.29 3.18 -2.26
N GLU A 280 2.70 2.01 -2.04
CA GLU A 280 3.00 1.15 -0.88
C GLU A 280 4.47 0.70 -0.86
N TRP A 281 5.01 0.29 -2.00
CA TRP A 281 6.41 -0.08 -2.16
C TRP A 281 7.34 1.07 -1.79
N GLY A 282 7.05 2.28 -2.29
CA GLY A 282 7.87 3.46 -2.04
C GLY A 282 7.87 3.90 -0.58
N GLU A 283 6.71 3.90 0.09
CA GLU A 283 6.62 4.21 1.51
C GLU A 283 7.46 3.22 2.34
N GLN A 284 7.28 1.92 2.08
CA GLN A 284 8.04 0.87 2.75
C GLN A 284 9.55 1.04 2.51
N PHE A 285 9.95 1.23 1.25
CA PHE A 285 11.35 1.43 0.87
C PHE A 285 11.98 2.61 1.60
N CYS A 286 11.30 3.76 1.61
CA CYS A 286 11.84 4.97 2.21
C CYS A 286 11.98 4.85 3.75
N ILE A 287 11.00 4.22 4.41
CA ILE A 287 11.08 3.95 5.86
C ILE A 287 12.23 2.98 6.19
N GLU A 288 12.36 1.89 5.45
CA GLU A 288 13.46 0.94 5.64
C GLU A 288 14.82 1.59 5.34
N ARG A 289 14.91 2.42 4.28
CA ARG A 289 16.13 3.16 3.93
C ARG A 289 16.57 4.09 5.08
N LEU A 290 15.63 4.81 5.71
CA LEU A 290 15.94 5.66 6.86
C LEU A 290 16.41 4.83 8.07
N GLN A 291 15.83 3.64 8.29
CA GLN A 291 16.31 2.72 9.31
C GLN A 291 17.75 2.26 9.04
N TYR A 292 18.07 1.89 7.79
CA TYR A 292 19.44 1.54 7.39
C TYR A 292 20.40 2.72 7.55
N GLU A 293 19.99 3.91 7.14
CA GLU A 293 20.78 5.13 7.27
C GLU A 293 21.14 5.40 8.74
N LYS A 294 20.17 5.27 9.65
CA LYS A 294 20.41 5.43 11.09
C LYS A 294 21.31 4.34 11.64
N ASP A 295 21.07 3.07 11.30
CA ASP A 295 21.90 1.94 11.72
C ASP A 295 23.37 2.11 11.26
N ILE A 296 23.59 2.67 10.08
CA ILE A 296 24.90 3.03 9.56
C ILE A 296 25.48 4.19 10.37
N ARG A 297 24.73 5.29 10.58
CA ARG A 297 25.20 6.44 11.37
C ARG A 297 25.64 6.04 12.77
N GLU A 298 24.87 5.20 13.45
CA GLU A 298 25.19 4.69 14.79
C GLU A 298 26.45 3.81 14.80
N ALA A 299 26.65 2.99 13.77
CA ALA A 299 27.80 2.07 13.72
C ALA A 299 29.09 2.69 13.16
N CYS A 300 28.97 3.79 12.40
CA CYS A 300 30.06 4.42 11.65
C CYS A 300 30.51 5.77 12.23
N THR A 301 29.76 6.34 13.18
CA THR A 301 30.12 7.58 13.87
C THR A 301 30.64 7.25 15.27
N ILE A 302 31.91 7.55 15.56
CA ILE A 302 32.51 7.38 16.89
C ILE A 302 32.94 8.77 17.38
N ASN A 303 32.61 9.13 18.62
CA ASN A 303 33.00 10.40 19.27
C ASN A 303 32.62 11.69 18.50
N GLY A 304 31.48 11.69 17.80
CA GLY A 304 30.98 12.89 17.09
C GLY A 304 31.76 13.27 15.82
N LYS A 305 32.76 12.48 15.41
CA LYS A 305 33.48 12.64 14.14
C LYS A 305 33.08 11.54 13.17
N ASN A 306 32.77 11.91 11.93
CA ASN A 306 32.50 10.99 10.82
C ASN A 306 33.80 10.29 10.38
N GLU A 307 34.34 9.39 11.19
CA GLU A 307 35.65 8.76 10.92
C GLU A 307 35.60 7.77 9.75
N LYS A 308 34.46 7.12 9.47
CA LYS A 308 34.35 6.10 8.40
C LYS A 308 33.05 6.25 7.62
N LYS A 309 33.03 7.15 6.63
CA LYS A 309 31.95 7.16 5.63
C LYS A 309 31.93 5.79 4.93
N CYS A 310 30.77 5.27 4.55
CA CYS A 310 30.65 4.08 3.70
C CYS A 310 31.17 4.39 2.28
N ILE A 311 32.47 4.68 2.15
CA ILE A 311 33.16 5.02 0.91
C ILE A 311 34.47 4.23 0.92
N ASN A 312 34.78 3.55 -0.18
CA ASN A 312 36.10 2.94 -0.36
C ASN A 312 37.11 4.04 -0.71
N SER A 313 38.20 4.17 0.04
CA SER A 313 39.27 5.12 -0.30
C SER A 313 39.93 4.77 -1.64
N LYS A 314 40.17 5.79 -2.46
CA LYS A 314 40.72 5.69 -3.84
C LYS A 314 42.15 5.15 -3.89
N SER A 315 42.91 5.24 -2.81
CA SER A 315 44.26 4.71 -2.71
C SER A 315 44.23 3.52 -1.75
N GLY A 316 44.94 2.45 -2.06
CA GLY A 316 45.13 1.29 -1.17
C GLY A 316 45.80 1.60 0.19
N GLN A 317 45.84 2.87 0.60
CA GLN A 317 46.43 3.42 1.82
C GLN A 317 45.41 4.13 2.72
N GLY A 318 44.12 4.17 2.38
CA GLY A 318 43.08 4.75 3.25
C GLY A 318 42.42 3.72 4.18
N ASP A 319 41.96 4.17 5.35
CA ASP A 319 41.24 3.37 6.34
C ASP A 319 40.07 2.61 5.69
N LYS A 320 40.25 1.30 5.49
CA LYS A 320 39.15 0.44 5.03
C LYS A 320 38.05 0.48 6.09
N ILE A 321 36.80 0.58 5.63
CA ILE A 321 35.64 0.44 6.52
C ILE A 321 35.73 -0.96 7.16
N GLN A 322 35.72 -1.03 8.48
CA GLN A 322 35.89 -2.27 9.24
C GLN A 322 34.84 -2.40 10.35
N GLY A 323 34.77 -3.58 10.97
CA GLY A 323 33.93 -3.82 12.14
C GLY A 323 32.42 -3.68 11.90
N ALA A 324 31.73 -3.08 12.88
CA ALA A 324 30.27 -2.91 12.84
C ALA A 324 29.81 -2.01 11.69
N CYS A 325 30.56 -0.94 11.39
CA CYS A 325 30.27 -0.04 10.29
C CYS A 325 30.19 -0.78 8.94
N LYS A 326 31.21 -1.57 8.59
CA LYS A 326 31.22 -2.36 7.35
C LYS A 326 30.00 -3.28 7.26
N ARG A 327 29.69 -3.99 8.36
CA ARG A 327 28.54 -4.91 8.39
C ARG A 327 27.21 -4.20 8.15
N LYS A 328 27.04 -2.95 8.60
CA LYS A 328 25.84 -2.15 8.36
C LYS A 328 25.79 -1.63 6.92
N CYS A 329 26.91 -1.11 6.39
CA CYS A 329 27.00 -0.67 5.00
C CYS A 329 26.67 -1.84 4.03
N GLU A 330 27.26 -3.04 4.24
CA GLU A 330 27.01 -4.21 3.38
C GLU A 330 25.54 -4.69 3.43
N LYS A 331 24.88 -4.59 4.58
CA LYS A 331 23.44 -4.91 4.68
C LYS A 331 22.60 -3.96 3.84
N TYR A 332 22.91 -2.66 3.88
CA TYR A 332 22.22 -1.68 3.05
C TYR A 332 22.49 -1.90 1.56
N LYS A 333 23.74 -2.16 1.17
CA LYS A 333 24.09 -2.53 -0.22
C LYS A 333 23.30 -3.74 -0.72
N LYS A 334 23.23 -4.80 0.08
CA LYS A 334 22.44 -5.99 -0.24
C LYS A 334 20.95 -5.63 -0.41
N TYR A 335 20.40 -4.85 0.51
CA TYR A 335 19.02 -4.37 0.44
C TYR A 335 18.74 -3.57 -0.85
N ILE A 336 19.62 -2.63 -1.23
CA ILE A 336 19.48 -1.87 -2.48
C ILE A 336 19.53 -2.80 -3.69
N SER A 337 20.43 -3.79 -3.70
CA SER A 337 20.50 -4.77 -4.79
C SER A 337 19.22 -5.58 -4.95
N GLU A 338 18.58 -5.98 -3.85
CA GLU A 338 17.30 -6.69 -3.86
C GLU A 338 16.17 -5.77 -4.34
N LYS A 339 16.10 -4.54 -3.82
CA LYS A 339 15.06 -3.56 -4.17
C LYS A 339 15.19 -2.99 -5.58
N LYS A 340 16.37 -3.04 -6.18
CA LYS A 340 16.59 -2.55 -7.54
C LYS A 340 15.68 -3.24 -8.57
N GLN A 341 15.55 -4.57 -8.49
CA GLN A 341 14.70 -5.30 -9.44
C GLN A 341 13.23 -4.93 -9.30
N GLU A 342 12.76 -4.73 -8.07
CA GLU A 342 11.40 -4.27 -7.77
C GLU A 342 11.16 -2.84 -8.27
N TRP A 343 12.16 -1.96 -8.10
CA TRP A 343 12.14 -0.57 -8.58
C TRP A 343 12.10 -0.49 -10.10
N ASP A 344 13.01 -1.18 -10.79
CA ASP A 344 13.16 -1.07 -12.25
C ASP A 344 11.87 -1.49 -12.97
N LYS A 345 11.23 -2.58 -12.50
CA LYS A 345 9.94 -3.06 -13.05
C LYS A 345 8.82 -2.04 -12.85
N GLN A 346 8.62 -1.58 -11.61
CA GLN A 346 7.53 -0.65 -11.29
C GLN A 346 7.75 0.74 -11.89
N LYS A 347 8.99 1.25 -11.87
CA LYS A 347 9.35 2.52 -12.53
C LYS A 347 9.01 2.47 -14.02
N THR A 348 9.46 1.44 -14.72
CA THR A 348 9.23 1.29 -16.16
C THR A 348 7.73 1.23 -16.46
N LYS A 349 6.97 0.41 -15.73
CA LYS A 349 5.52 0.33 -15.91
C LYS A 349 4.81 1.67 -15.66
N TYR A 350 5.18 2.38 -14.59
CA TYR A 350 4.57 3.66 -14.24
C TYR A 350 4.86 4.74 -15.28
N GLU A 351 6.12 4.94 -15.64
CA GLU A 351 6.52 6.02 -16.56
C GLU A 351 6.03 5.76 -18.00
N ASN A 352 5.88 4.49 -18.40
CA ASN A 352 5.25 4.14 -19.68
C ASN A 352 3.74 4.38 -19.67
N LYS A 353 3.05 4.02 -18.58
CA LYS A 353 1.59 4.20 -18.47
C LYS A 353 1.20 5.67 -18.29
N TYR A 354 2.01 6.44 -17.58
CA TYR A 354 1.76 7.85 -17.26
C TYR A 354 2.82 8.73 -17.89
N VAL A 355 2.74 8.90 -19.21
CA VAL A 355 3.68 9.68 -20.01
C VAL A 355 3.87 11.09 -19.42
N GLY A 356 5.13 11.48 -19.23
CA GLY A 356 5.50 12.78 -18.65
C GLY A 356 5.48 12.82 -17.12
N LYS A 357 5.04 11.76 -16.43
CA LYS A 357 5.14 11.63 -14.97
C LYS A 357 6.34 10.77 -14.59
N PHE A 358 7.00 11.13 -13.49
CA PHE A 358 8.18 10.42 -12.98
C PHE A 358 7.82 9.61 -11.73
N ALA A 359 8.32 8.37 -11.67
CA ALA A 359 8.13 7.51 -10.49
C ALA A 359 8.71 8.14 -9.21
N SER A 360 9.83 8.83 -9.33
CA SER A 360 10.46 9.51 -8.20
C SER A 360 9.61 10.65 -7.63
N ASP A 361 8.88 11.38 -8.47
CA ASP A 361 7.96 12.44 -8.04
C ASP A 361 6.72 11.86 -7.37
N LEU A 362 6.15 10.78 -7.92
CA LEU A 362 5.05 10.06 -7.29
C LEU A 362 5.36 9.71 -5.82
N LEU A 363 6.54 9.15 -5.55
CA LEU A 363 6.90 8.72 -4.20
C LEU A 363 7.21 9.92 -3.28
N LYS A 364 7.97 10.91 -3.77
CA LYS A 364 8.37 12.09 -2.97
C LYS A 364 7.21 13.01 -2.62
N GLU A 365 6.23 13.15 -3.51
CA GLU A 365 5.06 14.00 -3.28
C GLU A 365 4.08 13.38 -2.27
N ASN A 366 4.11 12.05 -2.10
CA ASN A 366 3.18 11.34 -1.22
C ASN A 366 3.77 10.95 0.13
N TYR A 367 5.10 10.75 0.23
CA TYR A 367 5.74 10.27 1.45
C TYR A 367 6.92 11.14 1.88
N PRO A 368 6.84 11.80 3.05
CA PRO A 368 7.92 12.66 3.54
C PRO A 368 9.22 11.90 3.79
N GLU A 369 9.15 10.60 4.12
CA GLU A 369 10.32 9.73 4.27
C GLU A 369 11.14 9.59 2.97
N CYS A 370 10.52 9.85 1.82
CA CYS A 370 11.19 9.77 0.51
C CYS A 370 11.90 11.05 0.10
N ILE A 371 11.76 12.17 0.83
CA ILE A 371 12.32 13.47 0.43
C ILE A 371 13.84 13.39 0.21
N SER A 372 14.56 12.75 1.15
CA SER A 372 16.02 12.59 1.08
C SER A 372 16.49 11.45 0.18
N ALA A 373 15.59 10.65 -0.39
CA ALA A 373 15.95 9.56 -1.30
C ALA A 373 16.19 10.11 -2.72
N ASN A 374 17.38 9.91 -3.30
CA ASN A 374 17.61 10.16 -4.72
C ASN A 374 17.55 8.83 -5.48
N PHE A 375 16.37 8.45 -5.98
CA PHE A 375 16.14 7.15 -6.63
C PHE A 375 17.06 6.91 -7.84
N ASP A 376 17.30 7.92 -8.67
CA ASP A 376 18.18 7.79 -9.84
C ASP A 376 19.64 7.51 -9.43
N PHE A 377 20.07 8.06 -8.29
CA PHE A 377 21.39 7.79 -7.73
C PHE A 377 21.46 6.43 -7.04
N ILE A 378 20.46 6.12 -6.21
CA ILE A 378 20.41 4.88 -5.42
C ILE A 378 20.35 3.65 -6.34
N PHE A 379 19.58 3.72 -7.41
CA PHE A 379 19.36 2.59 -8.33
C PHE A 379 20.16 2.71 -9.64
N ASN A 380 21.23 3.51 -9.64
CA ASN A 380 22.05 3.76 -10.83
C ASN A 380 22.70 2.48 -11.37
N ASP A 381 22.64 2.29 -12.68
CA ASP A 381 23.21 1.14 -13.38
C ASP A 381 24.66 1.31 -13.82
N ASN A 382 25.18 2.54 -13.83
CA ASN A 382 26.51 2.84 -14.30
C ASN A 382 27.58 2.13 -13.44
N ILE A 383 28.46 1.37 -14.11
CA ILE A 383 29.54 0.58 -13.51
C ILE A 383 30.51 1.48 -12.72
N GLU A 384 30.79 2.69 -13.23
CA GLU A 384 31.62 3.67 -12.53
C GLU A 384 30.96 4.07 -11.20
N TYR A 385 29.65 4.32 -11.19
CA TYR A 385 28.92 4.64 -9.96
C TYR A 385 29.01 3.50 -8.94
N LYS A 386 28.84 2.25 -9.37
CA LYS A 386 28.96 1.09 -8.48
C LYS A 386 30.38 0.91 -7.91
N THR A 387 31.39 1.41 -8.62
CA THR A 387 32.79 1.39 -8.19
C THR A 387 33.10 2.52 -7.20
N TYR A 388 32.61 3.74 -7.47
CA TYR A 388 32.86 4.92 -6.64
C TYR A 388 31.93 5.03 -5.42
N TYR A 389 30.70 4.54 -5.53
CA TYR A 389 29.65 4.56 -4.51
C TYR A 389 29.20 3.13 -4.21
N PRO A 390 30.03 2.36 -3.49
CA PRO A 390 29.76 0.95 -3.23
C PRO A 390 28.58 0.69 -2.27
N TYR A 391 28.04 1.72 -1.62
CA TYR A 391 27.01 1.63 -0.57
C TYR A 391 25.90 2.66 -0.75
#